data_AF-A0A7C6E838-F1
#
_entry.id   AF-A0A7C6E838-F1
#
_cell.length_a   1.000
_cell.length_b   1.000
_cell.length_c   1.000
_cell.angle_alpha   90.00
_cell.angle_beta   90.00
_cell.angle_gamma   90.00
#
_symmetry.space_group_name_H-M   'P 1'
#
loop_
_entity.id
_entity.type
_entity.pdbx_description
1 polymer ?
#
loop_
_entity_poly.entity_id
_entity_poly.type
_entity_poly.pdbx_seq_one_letter_code
_entity_poly.pdbx_strand_id
1 'polypeptide(L)' 'AAVPVLEDDTVETLSARILKEEHRIYTEAIRIVLSGRWRIEGRRVRILPEAAGS' A
#
# COMPACT_ATOMS: atom_id res chain seq x y z
N ALA A 1 -5.08 -0.57 2.26
CA ALA A 1 -6.43 -0.42 1.69
C ALA A 1 -7.40 -0.92 2.72
N ALA A 2 -8.57 -0.30 2.82
CA ALA A 2 -9.61 -0.84 3.69
C ALA A 2 -10.16 -2.13 3.07
N VAL A 3 -10.35 -3.16 3.88
CA VAL A 3 -11.01 -4.41 3.48
C VAL A 3 -12.30 -4.51 4.27
N PRO A 4 -13.47 -4.61 3.62
CA PRO A 4 -14.75 -4.67 4.32
C PRO A 4 -14.94 -6.05 4.96
N VAL A 5 -15.37 -6.06 6.22
CA VAL A 5 -15.90 -7.25 6.88
C VAL A 5 -17.36 -7.42 6.47
N LEU A 6 -17.74 -8.64 6.09
CA LEU A 6 -19.08 -9.02 5.69
C LEU A 6 -19.70 -9.90 6.78
N GLU A 7 -21.03 -9.96 6.83
CA GLU A 7 -21.75 -10.71 7.87
C GLU A 7 -21.41 -12.22 7.86
N ASP A 8 -21.22 -12.79 6.66
CA ASP A 8 -20.94 -14.22 6.48
C ASP A 8 -19.43 -14.56 6.41
N ASP A 9 -18.56 -13.65 6.84
CA ASP A 9 -17.13 -13.94 6.83
C ASP A 9 -16.78 -15.07 7.79
N THR A 10 -15.99 -16.01 7.30
CA THR A 10 -15.13 -16.82 8.16
C THR A 10 -13.76 -16.14 8.27
N VAL A 11 -12.96 -16.59 9.25
CA VAL A 11 -11.56 -16.12 9.38
C VAL A 11 -10.81 -16.34 8.06
N GLU A 12 -11.05 -17.46 7.38
CA GLU A 12 -10.42 -17.81 6.12
C GLU A 12 -10.84 -16.88 4.98
N THR A 13 -12.13 -16.59 4.81
CA THR A 13 -12.61 -15.73 3.72
C THR A 13 -12.20 -14.28 3.89
N LEU A 14 -12.19 -13.78 5.13
CA LEU A 14 -11.68 -12.45 5.45
C LEU A 14 -10.17 -12.38 5.24
N SER A 15 -9.41 -13.35 5.74
CA SER A 15 -7.95 -13.39 5.59
C SER A 15 -7.53 -13.46 4.12
N ALA A 16 -8.23 -14.23 3.28
CA ALA A 16 -7.94 -14.29 1.85
C ALA A 16 -8.13 -12.93 1.16
N ARG A 17 -9.16 -12.15 1.55
CA ARG A 17 -9.39 -10.81 1.02
C ARG A 17 -8.35 -9.81 1.53
N ILE A 18 -7.93 -9.92 2.79
CA ILE A 18 -6.83 -9.12 3.35
C ILE A 18 -5.54 -9.38 2.58
N LEU A 19 -5.15 -10.65 2.43
CA LEU A 19 -3.92 -11.05 1.76
C LEU A 19 -3.84 -10.54 0.31
N LYS A 20 -4.96 -10.53 -0.41
CA LYS A 20 -5.03 -9.95 -1.76
C LYS A 20 -4.66 -8.47 -1.76
N GLU A 21 -5.18 -7.68 -0.83
CA GLU A 21 -4.84 -6.26 -0.72
C GLU A 21 -3.43 -6.05 -0.21
N GLU A 22 -2.94 -6.90 0.69
CA GLU A 22 -1.54 -6.87 1.15
C GLU A 22 -0.56 -7.07 0.00
N HIS A 23 -0.77 -8.09 -0.85
CA HIS A 23 0.09 -8.31 -2.03
C HIS A 23 0.11 -7.10 -2.97
N ARG A 24 -1.04 -6.45 -3.18
CA ARG A 24 -1.14 -5.26 -4.02
C ARG A 24 -0.34 -4.09 -3.45
N ILE A 25 -0.58 -3.76 -2.17
CA ILE A 25 0.00 -2.57 -1.53
C ILE A 25 1.47 -2.78 -1.22
N TYR A 26 1.88 -3.99 -0.83
CA TYR A 26 3.28 -4.28 -0.56
C TYR A 26 4.13 -4.16 -1.83
N THR A 27 3.62 -4.67 -2.96
CA THR A 27 4.27 -4.50 -4.27
C THR A 27 4.37 -3.02 -4.65
N GLU A 28 3.32 -2.23 -4.44
CA GLU A 28 3.33 -0.78 -4.69
C GLU A 28 4.33 -0.05 -3.80
N ALA A 29 4.39 -0.41 -2.51
CA ALA A 29 5.36 0.14 -1.57
C ALA A 29 6.79 -0.13 -2.00
N ILE A 30 7.10 -1.35 -2.47
CA ILE A 30 8.41 -1.68 -3.06
C ILE A 30 8.72 -0.76 -4.25
N ARG A 31 7.76 -0.55 -5.16
CA ARG A 31 7.95 0.36 -6.31
C ARG A 31 8.24 1.79 -5.85
N ILE A 32 7.51 2.29 -4.85
CA ILE A 32 7.75 3.63 -4.28
C ILE A 32 9.15 3.70 -3.69
N VAL A 33 9.56 2.71 -2.90
CA VAL A 33 10.90 2.66 -2.29
C VAL A 33 12.00 2.67 -3.37
N LEU A 34 11.87 1.79 -4.38
CA LEU A 34 12.82 1.68 -5.48
C LEU A 34 12.83 2.90 -6.41
N SER A 35 11.74 3.67 -6.47
CA SER A 35 11.70 4.91 -7.25
C SER A 35 12.66 5.98 -6.74
N GLY A 36 13.07 5.90 -5.46
CA GLY A 36 13.85 6.94 -4.78
C GLY A 36 13.12 8.28 -4.60
N ARG A 37 11.86 8.41 -5.05
CA ARG A 37 11.08 9.65 -5.02
C ARG A 37 10.27 9.79 -3.74
N TRP A 38 10.95 9.73 -2.61
CA TRP A 38 10.31 9.89 -1.32
C TRP A 38 11.28 10.52 -0.31
N ARG A 39 10.72 11.09 0.76
CA ARG A 39 11.49 11.55 1.91
C ARG A 39 10.75 11.27 3.20
N ILE A 40 11.49 11.14 4.30
CA ILE A 40 10.92 11.00 5.64
C ILE A 40 10.78 12.38 6.29
N GLU A 41 9.61 12.65 6.85
CA GLU A 41 9.29 13.83 7.66
C GLU A 41 8.78 13.38 9.03
N GLY A 42 9.66 13.39 10.03
CA GLY A 42 9.35 12.82 11.34
C GLY A 42 8.96 11.35 11.22
N ARG A 43 7.68 11.01 11.48
CA ARG A 43 7.15 9.63 11.35
C ARG A 43 6.36 9.39 10.06
N ARG A 44 6.43 10.27 9.07
CA ARG A 44 5.67 10.17 7.81
C ARG A 44 6.61 10.05 6.62
N VAL A 45 6.25 9.22 5.65
CA VAL A 45 6.88 9.20 4.33
C VAL A 45 6.07 10.10 3.41
N ARG A 46 6.73 11.04 2.73
CA ARG A 46 6.13 11.80 1.62
C ARG A 46 6.64 11.27 0.31
N ILE A 47 5.72 10.99 -0.60
CA ILE A 47 6.04 10.70 -1.99
C ILE A 47 6.20 12.05 -2.71
N LEU A 48 7.30 12.22 -3.41
CA LEU A 48 7.60 13.45 -4.15
C LEU A 48 6.93 13.39 -5.52
N PRO A 49 6.45 14.54 -6.05
CA PRO A 49 5.95 14.59 -7.42
C PRO A 49 7.06 14.17 -8.39
N GLU A 50 6.69 13.66 -9.56
CA GLU A 50 7.65 13.53 -10.65
C GLU A 50 8.23 14.92 -10.95
N ALA A 51 9.54 14.97 -11.21
CA ALA A 51 10.16 16.21 -11.63
C ALA A 51 9.39 16.70 -12.87
N ALA A 52 8.80 17.89 -12.77
CA ALA A 52 8.19 18.55 -13.92
C ALA A 52 9.25 18.54 -15.02
N GLY A 53 8.93 17.89 -16.14
CA GLY A 53 9.88 17.53 -17.18
C GLY A 53 10.80 18.69 -17.54
N SER A 54 12.10 18.38 -17.55
CA SER A 54 13.13 19.12 -18.27
C SER A 54 12.91 19.02 -19.77
#